data_AF-A0A1E7F0T9-F1
#
_entry.id   AF-A0A1E7F0T9-F1
#
_cell.length_a   1.000
_cell.length_b   1.000
_cell.length_c   1.000
_cell.angle_alpha   90.00
_cell.angle_beta   90.00
_cell.angle_gamma   90.00
#
_symmetry.space_group_name_H-M   'P 1'
#
loop_
_entity.id
_entity.type
_entity.pdbx_description
1 polymer ?
#
loop_
_entity_poly.entity_id
_entity_poly.type
_entity_poly.pdbx_seq_one_letter_code
_entity_poly.pdbx_strand_id
1 'polypeptide(L)'
;VGGVWDDHDYGGNDMGANMPNKKERQTIYRDFLSLDHPTANRDGMYHRIDFENGKIRFLVLDTRWHREDHCIPSFAHAIPKGNAVACLTRWLTSGLLLHRYSYLWNKKDCGTAKLLGEDQWTWLEKELSLSSESDSESFEEEESSLEPPELFIILSSIQVWSTNPVMESWGQFPQEQERLYNLL
;
A
#
# COMPACT_ATOMS: atom_id res chain seq x y z
N VAL A 1 -11.65 0.24 -16.72
CA VAL A 1 -11.02 -0.88 -15.99
C VAL A 1 -10.00 -0.26 -15.05
N GLY A 2 -9.85 -0.76 -13.82
CA GLY A 2 -8.90 -0.27 -12.84
C GLY A 2 -8.28 -1.43 -12.08
N GLY A 3 -7.07 -1.26 -11.56
CA GLY A 3 -6.36 -2.34 -10.88
C GLY A 3 -4.98 -1.94 -10.37
N VAL A 4 -4.51 -2.69 -9.38
CA VAL A 4 -3.17 -2.58 -8.79
C VAL A 4 -2.59 -3.98 -8.67
N TRP A 5 -1.27 -4.10 -8.74
CA TRP A 5 -0.58 -5.38 -8.61
C TRP A 5 -0.52 -5.86 -7.16
N ASP A 6 -0.25 -7.15 -6.98
CA ASP A 6 0.32 -7.69 -5.75
C ASP A 6 1.66 -8.43 -6.02
N ASP A 7 2.22 -9.18 -5.07
CA ASP A 7 3.58 -9.76 -5.20
C ASP A 7 3.78 -10.61 -6.46
N HIS A 8 2.78 -11.44 -6.80
CA HIS A 8 2.82 -12.35 -7.95
C HIS A 8 2.78 -11.63 -9.31
N ASP A 9 2.19 -10.43 -9.38
CA ASP A 9 2.19 -9.60 -10.59
C ASP A 9 3.41 -8.67 -10.62
N TYR A 10 3.83 -8.19 -9.44
CA TYR A 10 4.93 -7.25 -9.28
C TYR A 10 6.28 -7.91 -9.61
N GLY A 11 6.41 -9.20 -9.29
CA GLY A 11 7.48 -10.09 -9.77
C GLY A 11 8.32 -10.74 -8.67
N GLY A 12 7.81 -10.82 -7.44
CA GLY A 12 8.44 -11.57 -6.36
C GLY A 12 8.02 -11.12 -4.96
N ASN A 13 7.90 -12.10 -4.05
CA ASN A 13 7.62 -11.86 -2.63
C ASN A 13 8.74 -11.01 -2.02
N ASP A 14 8.39 -10.10 -1.12
CA ASP A 14 9.35 -9.30 -0.34
C ASP A 14 10.33 -8.42 -1.16
N MET A 15 10.06 -8.18 -2.46
CA MET A 15 10.91 -7.34 -3.31
C MET A 15 10.63 -5.83 -3.16
N GLY A 16 9.35 -5.45 -3.03
CA GLY A 16 8.90 -4.09 -2.73
C GLY A 16 9.68 -2.95 -3.42
N ALA A 17 10.25 -2.07 -2.60
CA ALA A 17 11.04 -0.92 -3.03
C ALA A 17 12.33 -1.30 -3.79
N ASN A 18 12.89 -2.48 -3.49
CA ASN A 18 14.14 -3.02 -4.04
C ASN A 18 13.97 -3.69 -5.40
N MET A 19 12.76 -3.72 -5.95
CA MET A 19 12.47 -4.38 -7.21
C MET A 19 13.20 -3.73 -8.40
N PRO A 20 13.95 -4.47 -9.23
CA PRO A 20 14.59 -3.90 -10.42
C PRO A 20 13.57 -3.52 -11.51
N ASN A 21 13.91 -2.47 -12.27
CA ASN A 21 13.17 -1.99 -13.44
C ASN A 21 11.70 -1.61 -13.15
N LYS A 22 11.39 -1.05 -11.97
CA LYS A 22 10.01 -0.72 -11.56
C LYS A 22 9.23 0.10 -12.58
N LYS A 23 9.85 1.13 -13.17
CA LYS A 23 9.22 2.02 -14.17
C LYS A 23 8.82 1.31 -15.46
N GLU A 24 9.67 0.40 -15.94
CA GLU A 24 9.36 -0.42 -17.11
C GLU A 24 8.19 -1.36 -16.82
N ARG A 25 8.21 -2.04 -15.66
CA ARG A 25 7.12 -2.90 -15.19
C ARG A 25 5.80 -2.15 -15.06
N GLN A 26 5.83 -0.95 -14.49
CA GLN A 26 4.69 -0.04 -14.38
C GLN A 26 4.09 0.29 -15.74
N THR A 27 4.94 0.56 -16.73
CA THR A 27 4.50 0.84 -18.10
C THR A 27 3.79 -0.38 -18.69
N ILE A 28 4.42 -1.55 -18.63
CA ILE A 28 3.83 -2.81 -19.14
C ILE A 28 2.51 -3.14 -18.44
N TYR A 29 2.44 -2.98 -17.12
CA TYR A 29 1.23 -3.29 -16.35
C TYR A 29 0.08 -2.32 -16.67
N ARG A 30 0.37 -1.03 -16.88
CA ARG A 30 -0.62 -0.05 -17.34
C ARG A 30 -1.13 -0.38 -18.74
N ASP A 31 -0.23 -0.74 -19.65
CA ASP A 31 -0.57 -1.14 -21.01
C ASP A 31 -1.48 -2.38 -21.01
N PHE A 32 -1.17 -3.37 -20.17
CA PHE A 32 -1.99 -4.57 -19.98
C PHE A 32 -3.41 -4.23 -19.51
N LEU A 33 -3.55 -3.33 -18.53
CA LEU A 33 -4.85 -2.89 -18.02
C LEU A 33 -5.57 -1.87 -18.92
N SER A 34 -4.93 -1.47 -20.04
CA SER A 34 -5.42 -0.42 -20.94
C SER A 34 -5.76 0.88 -20.17
N LEU A 35 -4.92 1.23 -19.19
CA LEU A 35 -5.09 2.44 -18.40
C LEU A 35 -4.53 3.63 -19.16
N ASP A 36 -5.30 4.72 -19.17
CA ASP A 36 -4.90 5.96 -19.83
C ASP A 36 -3.64 6.54 -19.14
N HIS A 37 -2.77 7.18 -19.91
CA HIS A 37 -1.46 7.67 -19.44
C HIS A 37 -1.43 8.95 -18.56
N PRO A 38 -2.53 9.62 -18.11
CA PRO A 38 -2.40 10.82 -17.25
C PRO A 38 -1.65 10.56 -15.94
N THR A 39 -1.65 9.32 -15.45
CA THR A 39 -0.91 8.92 -14.24
C THR A 39 0.52 8.44 -14.53
N ALA A 40 0.99 8.50 -15.80
CA ALA A 40 2.25 7.89 -16.23
C ALA A 40 3.48 8.44 -15.49
N ASN A 41 3.43 9.71 -15.09
CA ASN A 41 4.56 10.37 -14.43
C ASN A 41 4.65 10.10 -12.92
N ARG A 42 3.65 9.43 -12.33
CA ARG A 42 3.62 9.12 -10.90
C ARG A 42 4.26 7.77 -10.60
N ASP A 43 4.99 7.72 -9.50
CA ASP A 43 5.52 6.51 -8.88
C ASP A 43 4.37 5.65 -8.33
N GLY A 44 4.39 4.34 -8.59
CA GLY A 44 3.33 3.43 -8.16
C GLY A 44 2.03 3.43 -8.98
N MET A 45 1.16 2.48 -8.68
CA MET A 45 -0.09 2.18 -9.39
C MET A 45 -1.34 2.62 -8.63
N TYR A 46 -1.19 3.34 -7.51
CA TYR A 46 -2.33 3.88 -6.78
C TYR A 46 -3.13 4.84 -7.66
N HIS A 47 -4.45 4.91 -7.47
CA HIS A 47 -5.37 5.78 -8.22
C HIS A 47 -6.76 5.79 -7.58
N ARG A 48 -7.62 6.71 -8.03
CA ARG A 48 -9.04 6.73 -7.66
C ARG A 48 -9.91 6.17 -8.78
N ILE A 49 -11.04 5.57 -8.40
CA ILE A 49 -12.10 5.18 -9.33
C ILE A 49 -13.42 5.66 -8.73
N ASP A 50 -14.11 6.53 -9.47
CA ASP A 50 -15.41 7.06 -9.07
C ASP A 50 -16.54 6.25 -9.72
N PHE A 51 -17.54 5.88 -8.92
CA PHE A 51 -18.76 5.20 -9.33
C PHE A 51 -19.98 6.06 -8.99
N GLU A 52 -21.10 5.79 -9.67
CA GLU A 52 -22.37 6.52 -9.46
C GLU A 52 -22.21 8.04 -9.51
N ASN A 53 -21.50 8.55 -10.52
CA ASN A 53 -21.18 9.97 -10.69
C ASN A 53 -20.48 10.58 -9.45
N GLY A 54 -19.55 9.85 -8.83
CA GLY A 54 -18.74 10.35 -7.72
C GLY A 54 -19.31 10.06 -6.32
N LYS A 55 -20.51 9.50 -6.21
CA LYS A 55 -21.10 9.11 -4.91
C LYS A 55 -20.29 8.04 -4.19
N ILE A 56 -19.71 7.10 -4.93
CA ILE A 56 -18.85 6.04 -4.36
C ILE A 56 -17.44 6.23 -4.93
N ARG A 57 -16.47 6.48 -4.04
CA ARG A 57 -15.07 6.64 -4.43
C ARG A 57 -14.22 5.49 -3.92
N PHE A 58 -13.62 4.77 -4.86
CA PHE A 58 -12.59 3.78 -4.56
C PHE A 58 -11.22 4.44 -4.55
N LEU A 59 -10.49 4.27 -3.46
CA LEU A 59 -9.10 4.69 -3.31
C LEU A 59 -8.22 3.44 -3.37
N VAL A 60 -7.64 3.20 -4.53
CA VAL A 60 -6.80 2.01 -4.78
C VAL A 60 -5.39 2.33 -4.34
N LEU A 61 -4.89 1.61 -3.33
CA LEU A 61 -3.55 1.76 -2.79
C LEU A 61 -2.57 0.80 -3.50
N ASP A 62 -1.37 1.29 -3.80
CA ASP A 62 -0.20 0.47 -4.11
C ASP A 62 0.57 0.18 -2.82
N THR A 63 0.68 -1.09 -2.46
CA THR A 63 1.41 -1.53 -1.25
C THR A 63 2.73 -2.21 -1.59
N ARG A 64 3.20 -2.08 -2.83
CA ARG A 64 4.41 -2.75 -3.34
C ARG A 64 5.49 -1.76 -3.75
N TRP A 65 5.14 -0.67 -4.44
CA TRP A 65 6.12 0.22 -5.06
C TRP A 65 7.13 0.84 -4.07
N HIS A 66 6.63 1.36 -2.96
CA HIS A 66 7.40 2.02 -1.90
C HIS A 66 7.66 1.12 -0.69
N ARG A 67 7.21 -0.13 -0.71
CA ARG A 67 7.27 -1.03 0.44
C ARG A 67 8.71 -1.40 0.78
N GLU A 68 9.15 -1.02 1.96
CA GLU A 68 10.43 -1.41 2.51
C GLU A 68 10.37 -2.80 3.18
N ASP A 69 11.55 -3.36 3.47
CA ASP A 69 11.64 -4.72 4.00
C ASP A 69 11.14 -4.80 5.45
N HIS A 70 10.08 -5.57 5.70
CA HIS A 70 9.54 -5.79 7.04
C HIS A 70 10.53 -6.48 8.01
N CYS A 71 10.27 -6.34 9.31
CA CYS A 71 11.20 -6.71 10.38
C CYS A 71 11.57 -8.20 10.42
N ILE A 72 10.64 -9.08 10.04
CA ILE A 72 10.83 -10.53 10.09
C ILE A 72 11.36 -10.99 8.73
N PRO A 73 12.67 -11.23 8.55
CA PRO A 73 13.20 -11.69 7.27
C PRO A 73 12.56 -13.01 6.84
N SER A 74 12.13 -13.07 5.58
CA SER A 74 11.72 -14.32 4.94
C SER A 74 12.98 -15.06 4.46
N PHE A 75 13.57 -15.88 5.31
CA PHE A 75 14.67 -16.78 4.91
C PHE A 75 14.21 -17.96 4.03
N ALA A 76 12.92 -17.99 3.64
CA ALA A 76 12.29 -19.06 2.89
C ALA A 76 13.02 -19.40 1.58
N HIS A 77 13.57 -18.38 0.91
CA HIS A 77 14.21 -18.56 -0.39
C HIS A 77 15.57 -19.28 -0.32
N ALA A 78 16.20 -19.33 0.86
CA ALA A 78 17.54 -19.90 1.05
C ALA A 78 17.53 -21.37 1.51
N ILE A 79 16.36 -21.95 1.80
CA ILE A 79 16.24 -23.28 2.43
C ILE A 79 15.33 -24.20 1.59
N PRO A 80 15.72 -25.45 1.30
CA PRO A 80 14.81 -26.44 0.69
C PRO A 80 13.58 -26.67 1.59
N LYS A 81 12.37 -26.62 1.03
CA LYS A 81 11.08 -26.55 1.79
C LYS A 81 10.94 -25.29 2.65
N GLY A 82 11.59 -24.19 2.24
CA GLY A 82 11.63 -22.94 2.99
C GLY A 82 10.26 -22.33 3.28
N ASN A 83 9.20 -22.63 2.52
CA ASN A 83 7.85 -22.18 2.83
C ASN A 83 7.35 -22.72 4.18
N ALA A 84 7.58 -24.01 4.48
CA ALA A 84 7.17 -24.62 5.75
C ALA A 84 8.00 -24.07 6.92
N VAL A 85 9.31 -23.88 6.70
CA VAL A 85 10.22 -23.27 7.68
C VAL A 85 9.81 -21.81 7.94
N ALA A 86 9.50 -21.05 6.90
CA ALA A 86 9.08 -19.66 7.00
C ALA A 86 7.74 -19.50 7.74
N CYS A 87 6.78 -20.38 7.48
CA CYS A 87 5.53 -20.44 8.25
C CYS A 87 5.80 -20.72 9.73
N LEU A 88 6.65 -21.70 10.04
CA LEU A 88 7.00 -22.05 11.42
C LEU A 88 7.74 -20.90 12.13
N THR A 89 8.73 -20.29 11.46
CA THR A 89 9.48 -19.16 12.03
C THR A 89 8.59 -17.93 12.21
N ARG A 90 7.68 -17.65 11.27
CA ARG A 90 6.67 -16.57 11.40
C ARG A 90 5.70 -16.83 12.54
N TRP A 91 5.23 -18.07 12.70
CA TRP A 91 4.39 -18.46 13.82
C TRP A 91 5.10 -18.31 15.17
N LEU A 92 6.35 -18.79 15.27
CA LEU A 92 7.15 -18.66 16.49
C LEU A 92 7.49 -17.20 16.81
N THR A 93 7.92 -16.42 15.82
CA THR A 93 8.28 -15.01 16.03
C THR A 93 7.06 -14.14 16.36
N SER A 94 5.90 -14.43 15.78
CA SER A 94 4.66 -13.76 16.14
C SER A 94 4.17 -14.17 17.53
N GLY A 95 4.07 -15.49 17.80
CA GLY A 95 3.59 -16.02 19.08
C GLY A 95 4.47 -15.64 20.28
N LEU A 96 5.78 -15.51 20.08
CA LEU A 96 6.73 -15.06 21.09
C LEU A 96 6.96 -13.53 21.07
N LEU A 97 6.21 -12.79 20.25
CA LEU A 97 6.33 -11.33 20.09
C LEU A 97 7.77 -10.87 19.76
N LEU A 98 8.57 -11.70 19.09
CA LEU A 98 9.97 -11.42 18.78
C LEU A 98 10.13 -10.22 17.82
N HIS A 99 9.07 -9.86 17.09
CA HIS A 99 9.02 -8.61 16.32
C HIS A 99 9.23 -7.36 17.21
N ARG A 100 8.83 -7.40 18.50
CA ARG A 100 9.08 -6.32 19.49
C ARG A 100 10.54 -6.24 19.92
N TYR A 101 11.31 -7.29 19.65
CA TYR A 101 12.74 -7.39 19.93
C TYR A 101 13.57 -7.31 18.64
N SER A 102 13.03 -6.72 17.56
CA SER A 102 13.69 -6.60 16.25
C SER A 102 15.06 -5.90 16.31
N TYR A 103 15.32 -5.08 17.34
CA TYR A 103 16.65 -4.52 17.64
C TYR A 103 17.74 -5.59 17.81
N LEU A 104 17.39 -6.82 18.22
CA LEU A 104 18.32 -7.95 18.35
C LEU A 104 18.75 -8.51 16.99
N TRP A 105 18.06 -8.18 15.91
CA TRP A 105 18.27 -8.74 14.56
C TRP A 105 19.05 -7.77 13.65
N ASN A 106 19.69 -6.74 14.24
CA ASN A 106 20.51 -5.74 13.56
C ASN A 106 19.81 -4.94 12.45
N LYS A 107 18.48 -5.02 12.31
CA LYS A 107 17.67 -4.09 11.52
C LYS A 107 17.24 -2.93 12.42
N LYS A 108 18.04 -1.86 12.44
CA LYS A 108 17.90 -0.71 13.34
C LYS A 108 16.58 0.06 13.19
N ASP A 109 15.95 -0.01 12.01
CA ASP A 109 14.85 0.88 11.60
C ASP A 109 13.54 0.14 11.25
N CYS A 110 13.35 -1.03 11.83
CA CYS A 110 12.19 -1.91 11.59
C CYS A 110 10.82 -1.25 11.81
N GLY A 111 10.68 -0.38 12.80
CA GLY A 111 9.41 0.27 13.14
C GLY A 111 9.08 1.47 12.27
N THR A 112 10.06 1.99 11.54
CA THR A 112 9.96 3.18 10.67
C THR A 112 9.94 2.80 9.19
N ALA A 113 9.82 1.51 8.87
CA ALA A 113 9.76 1.03 7.50
C ALA A 113 8.54 1.62 6.79
N LYS A 114 8.73 2.11 5.57
CA LYS A 114 7.66 2.72 4.77
C LYS A 114 6.89 1.67 3.97
N LEU A 115 5.60 1.93 3.77
CA LEU A 115 4.72 1.09 2.96
C LEU A 115 4.22 1.83 1.71
N LEU A 116 3.53 2.95 1.89
CA LEU A 116 2.96 3.71 0.78
C LEU A 116 3.90 4.77 0.21
N GLY A 117 4.82 5.30 1.03
CA GLY A 117 5.65 6.45 0.65
C GLY A 117 4.90 7.79 0.74
N GLU A 118 5.64 8.90 0.82
CA GLU A 118 5.04 10.21 1.11
C GLU A 118 4.12 10.72 0.00
N ASP A 119 4.48 10.54 -1.27
CA ASP A 119 3.68 11.03 -2.40
C ASP A 119 2.30 10.36 -2.46
N GLN A 120 2.23 9.07 -2.08
CA GLN A 120 0.97 8.34 -2.01
C GLN A 120 0.17 8.74 -0.76
N TRP A 121 0.83 8.99 0.36
CA TRP A 121 0.18 9.52 1.57
C TRP A 121 -0.44 10.89 1.34
N THR A 122 0.32 11.84 0.79
CA THR A 122 -0.18 13.17 0.48
C THR A 122 -1.35 13.11 -0.51
N TRP A 123 -1.29 12.21 -1.49
CA TRP A 123 -2.44 11.97 -2.37
C TRP A 123 -3.65 11.41 -1.61
N LEU A 124 -3.48 10.40 -0.76
CA LEU A 124 -4.56 9.78 0.00
C LEU A 124 -5.24 10.79 0.94
N GLU A 125 -4.44 11.58 1.67
CA GLU A 125 -4.90 12.67 2.54
C GLU A 125 -5.69 13.72 1.74
N LYS A 126 -5.22 14.08 0.54
CA LYS A 126 -5.94 14.99 -0.36
C LYS A 126 -7.29 14.41 -0.79
N GLU A 127 -7.34 13.15 -1.23
CA GLU A 127 -8.60 12.55 -1.70
C GLU A 127 -9.66 12.42 -0.60
N LEU A 128 -9.24 12.21 0.66
CA LEU A 128 -10.11 12.13 1.83
C LEU A 128 -10.48 13.52 2.40
N SER A 129 -9.66 14.55 2.20
CA SER A 129 -9.97 15.92 2.64
C SER A 129 -10.89 16.67 1.67
N LEU A 130 -10.85 16.35 0.38
CA LEU A 130 -11.73 16.94 -0.64
C LEU A 130 -13.24 16.69 -0.38
N SER A 131 -13.61 15.76 0.50
CA SER A 131 -15.01 15.59 0.94
C SER A 131 -15.45 16.55 2.05
N SER A 132 -14.53 17.30 2.66
CA SER A 132 -14.83 18.17 3.81
C SER A 132 -15.03 19.65 3.47
N GLU A 133 -14.74 20.08 2.23
CA GLU A 133 -14.78 21.49 1.81
C GLU A 133 -16.04 21.86 0.99
N SER A 134 -17.20 21.27 1.32
CA SER A 134 -18.49 21.65 0.69
C SER A 134 -19.17 22.88 1.31
N ASP A 135 -18.55 23.56 2.29
CA ASP A 135 -19.22 24.58 3.11
C ASP A 135 -18.76 26.04 2.89
N SER A 136 -17.99 26.36 1.86
CA SER A 136 -17.64 27.77 1.57
C SER A 136 -17.75 28.14 0.09
N GLU A 137 -18.76 28.96 -0.21
CA GLU A 137 -18.98 29.66 -1.48
C GLU A 137 -17.75 30.49 -1.90
N SER A 138 -17.25 30.32 -3.13
CA SER A 138 -17.20 31.36 -4.18
C SER A 138 -16.21 31.04 -5.33
N PHE A 139 -16.72 31.18 -6.56
CA PHE A 139 -16.07 31.53 -7.84
C PHE A 139 -15.02 30.61 -8.51
N GLU A 140 -15.49 29.99 -9.59
CA GLU A 140 -14.90 29.65 -10.91
C GLU A 140 -13.43 29.22 -11.00
N GLU A 141 -13.19 27.93 -11.29
CA GLU A 141 -12.82 27.43 -12.63
C GLU A 141 -12.90 25.90 -12.68
N GLU A 142 -13.15 25.36 -13.88
CA GLU A 142 -13.51 23.98 -14.20
C GLU A 142 -12.49 22.92 -13.73
N GLU A 143 -12.69 22.35 -12.53
CA GLU A 143 -12.15 21.01 -12.24
C GLU A 143 -13.11 20.23 -11.34
N SER A 144 -14.03 19.50 -11.99
CA SER A 144 -14.84 18.42 -11.41
C SER A 144 -15.74 18.82 -10.23
N SER A 145 -16.88 19.44 -10.57
CA SER A 145 -18.05 19.72 -9.71
C SER A 145 -18.77 18.45 -9.23
N LEU A 146 -18.04 17.48 -8.69
CA LEU A 146 -18.62 16.29 -8.09
C LEU A 146 -18.95 16.61 -6.64
N GLU A 147 -20.21 16.36 -6.26
CA GLU A 147 -20.61 16.35 -4.85
C GLU A 147 -19.66 15.44 -4.03
N PRO A 148 -19.42 15.74 -2.74
CA PRO A 148 -18.56 14.92 -1.92
C PRO A 148 -19.06 13.45 -1.92
N PRO A 149 -18.17 12.46 -2.04
CA PRO A 149 -18.57 11.06 -2.03
C PRO A 149 -19.33 10.70 -0.75
N GLU A 150 -20.44 9.97 -0.89
CA GLU A 150 -21.21 9.42 0.23
C GLU A 150 -20.50 8.22 0.87
N LEU A 151 -19.66 7.53 0.09
CA LEU A 151 -18.93 6.33 0.53
C LEU A 151 -17.51 6.31 -0.05
N PHE A 152 -16.53 6.18 0.84
CA PHE A 152 -15.15 5.86 0.49
C PHE A 152 -14.87 4.37 0.68
N ILE A 153 -14.25 3.75 -0.32
CA ILE A 153 -13.78 2.37 -0.27
C ILE A 153 -12.27 2.39 -0.49
N ILE A 154 -11.50 2.13 0.56
CA ILE A 154 -10.04 2.00 0.46
C ILE A 154 -9.71 0.55 0.10
N LEU A 155 -9.06 0.36 -1.04
CA LEU A 155 -8.62 -0.94 -1.52
C LEU A 155 -7.13 -1.12 -1.24
N SER A 156 -6.79 -2.15 -0.48
CA SER A 156 -5.43 -2.57 -0.16
C SER A 156 -5.24 -4.03 -0.58
N SER A 157 -4.13 -4.36 -1.25
CA SER A 157 -3.83 -5.74 -1.65
C SER A 157 -3.43 -6.64 -0.47
N ILE A 158 -2.99 -6.05 0.64
CA ILE A 158 -2.61 -6.75 1.87
C ILE A 158 -3.53 -6.35 3.03
N GLN A 159 -3.60 -7.19 4.08
CA GLN A 159 -4.52 -7.00 5.20
C GLN A 159 -4.18 -5.76 6.03
N VAL A 160 -5.18 -4.88 6.25
CA VAL A 160 -5.01 -3.61 7.00
C VAL A 160 -5.09 -3.82 8.51
N TRP A 161 -6.12 -4.51 9.00
CA TRP A 161 -6.42 -4.60 10.45
C TRP A 161 -5.69 -5.74 11.17
N SER A 162 -4.89 -6.52 10.46
CA SER A 162 -4.16 -7.62 11.11
C SER A 162 -3.14 -7.05 12.08
N THR A 163 -3.25 -7.44 13.34
CA THR A 163 -2.23 -7.24 14.37
C THR A 163 -1.25 -8.41 14.44
N ASN A 164 -1.48 -9.45 13.62
CA ASN A 164 -0.67 -10.65 13.59
C ASN A 164 0.29 -10.62 12.38
N PRO A 165 1.60 -10.35 12.58
CA PRO A 165 2.57 -10.19 11.49
C PRO A 165 3.01 -11.53 10.86
N VAL A 166 2.26 -12.62 11.06
CA VAL A 166 2.58 -13.94 10.48
C VAL A 166 2.58 -13.88 8.96
N MET A 167 1.65 -13.15 8.36
CA MET A 167 1.58 -12.97 6.90
C MET A 167 1.79 -11.51 6.54
N GLU A 168 2.10 -11.27 5.27
CA GLU A 168 2.25 -9.92 4.76
C GLU A 168 0.98 -9.09 5.00
N SER A 169 1.15 -8.00 5.77
CA SER A 169 0.07 -7.16 6.23
C SER A 169 0.61 -5.82 6.73
N TRP A 170 -0.28 -4.84 6.88
CA TRP A 170 0.03 -3.55 7.48
C TRP A 170 0.54 -3.66 8.92
N GLY A 171 0.23 -4.74 9.64
CA GLY A 171 0.76 -5.00 10.98
C GLY A 171 2.29 -5.18 11.03
N GLN A 172 2.95 -5.32 9.88
CA GLN A 172 4.41 -5.29 9.76
C GLN A 172 4.99 -3.86 9.62
N PHE A 173 4.13 -2.86 9.43
CA PHE A 173 4.45 -1.44 9.24
C PHE A 173 3.65 -0.59 10.24
N PRO A 174 3.94 -0.69 11.55
CA PRO A 174 3.06 -0.15 12.59
C PRO A 174 2.85 1.37 12.50
N GLN A 175 3.87 2.15 12.11
CA GLN A 175 3.72 3.60 11.93
C GLN A 175 2.83 3.97 10.75
N GLU A 176 2.94 3.25 9.64
CA GLU A 176 2.09 3.45 8.45
C GLU A 176 0.64 3.05 8.77
N GLN A 177 0.45 1.95 9.51
CA GLN A 177 -0.86 1.49 9.98
C GLN A 177 -1.49 2.49 10.95
N GLU A 178 -0.73 3.00 11.92
CA GLU A 178 -1.20 4.03 12.85
C GLU A 178 -1.52 5.35 12.13
N ARG A 179 -0.72 5.75 11.13
CA ARG A 179 -1.02 6.91 10.27
C ARG A 179 -2.34 6.73 9.54
N LEU A 180 -2.63 5.53 9.02
CA LEU A 180 -3.92 5.24 8.39
C LEU A 180 -5.07 5.36 9.40
N TYR A 181 -4.91 4.83 10.61
CA TYR A 181 -5.94 4.91 11.65
C TYR A 181 -6.20 6.34 12.13
N ASN A 182 -5.18 7.19 12.18
CA ASN A 182 -5.34 8.59 12.57
C ASN A 182 -5.97 9.44 11.46
N LEU A 183 -5.92 8.98 10.21
CA LEU A 183 -6.50 9.66 9.05
C LEU A 183 -8.00 9.35 8.88
N LEU A 184 -8.46 8.19 9.35
CA LEU A 184 -9.86 7.70 9.23
C LEU A 184 -10.69 8.06 10.46
#